data_AF-A0A1V8UF17-F1
#
_entry.id   AF-A0A1V8UF17-F1
#
_cell.length_a   1.000
_cell.length_b   1.000
_cell.length_c   1.000
_cell.angle_alpha   90.00
_cell.angle_beta   90.00
_cell.angle_gamma   90.00
#
_symmetry.space_group_name_H-M   'P 1'
#
loop_
_entity.id
_entity.type
_entity.pdbx_description
1 polymer ?
#
loop_
_entity_poly.entity_id
_entity_poly.type
_entity_poly.pdbx_seq_one_letter_code
_entity_poly.pdbx_strand_id
1 'polypeptide(L)'
;MRFSIMLAVSPALILALPASLSPTFSGESLKLTNLLLVRDPTFNATLSFSIHDPDPLANATALCSGAWRYGSKAWPSGSYWSCSDASIGWNMASWSNWGNFSIGLEHAFRDSSVGKPPYDHVVTFGTAVYDSEFVTCGPRGEGGEVCIQRGGSVVLAPITRVISKR
;
A
#
# COMPACT_ATOMS: atom_id res chain seq x y z
N MET A 1 23.43 -59.41 -40.11
CA MET A 1 24.26 -58.56 -39.23
C MET A 1 23.34 -57.71 -38.38
N ARG A 2 23.40 -57.84 -37.05
CA ARG A 2 22.56 -57.09 -36.09
C ARG A 2 23.29 -55.81 -35.68
N PHE A 3 22.65 -54.65 -35.78
CA PHE A 3 23.13 -53.40 -35.20
C PHE A 3 22.27 -53.07 -33.97
N SER A 4 22.91 -53.04 -32.79
CA SER A 4 22.32 -52.56 -31.54
C SER A 4 22.61 -51.08 -31.39
N ILE A 5 21.58 -50.25 -31.21
CA ILE A 5 21.70 -48.83 -30.86
C ILE A 5 21.50 -48.71 -29.34
N MET A 6 22.53 -48.28 -28.62
CA MET A 6 22.46 -47.89 -27.21
C MET A 6 21.87 -46.48 -27.11
N LEU A 7 20.71 -46.31 -26.46
CA LEU A 7 20.22 -45.01 -26.00
C LEU A 7 20.86 -44.69 -24.64
N ALA A 8 21.61 -43.58 -24.58
CA ALA A 8 22.04 -42.99 -23.33
C ALA A 8 20.95 -42.01 -22.83
N VAL A 9 20.46 -42.21 -21.61
CA VAL A 9 19.52 -41.30 -20.94
C VAL A 9 20.29 -40.47 -19.92
N SER A 10 20.38 -39.17 -20.14
CA SER A 10 20.97 -38.22 -19.19
C SER A 10 19.92 -37.76 -18.17
N PRO A 11 20.20 -37.77 -16.86
CA PRO A 11 19.28 -37.24 -15.85
C PRO A 11 19.38 -35.71 -15.79
N ALA A 12 18.25 -35.02 -15.96
CA ALA A 12 18.14 -33.58 -15.76
C ALA A 12 18.16 -33.26 -14.26
N LEU A 13 19.19 -32.52 -13.82
CA LEU A 13 19.32 -32.03 -12.45
C LEU A 13 18.39 -30.83 -12.26
N ILE A 14 17.27 -31.00 -11.57
CA ILE A 14 16.37 -29.91 -11.21
C ILE A 14 16.97 -29.20 -9.98
N LEU A 15 17.59 -28.04 -10.21
CA LEU A 15 18.01 -27.11 -9.15
C LEU A 15 16.75 -26.44 -8.57
N ALA A 16 16.28 -26.94 -7.42
CA ALA A 16 15.27 -26.27 -6.63
C ALA A 16 15.90 -25.01 -5.99
N LEU A 17 15.50 -23.82 -6.45
CA LEU A 17 15.86 -22.58 -5.76
C LEU A 17 15.14 -22.56 -4.40
N PRO A 18 15.84 -22.25 -3.29
CA PRO A 18 15.19 -22.05 -2.01
C PRO A 18 14.29 -20.81 -2.11
N ALA A 19 13.00 -20.97 -1.79
CA ALA A 19 12.09 -19.85 -1.60
C ALA A 19 12.65 -18.97 -0.47
N SER A 20 13.06 -17.75 -0.80
CA SER A 20 13.52 -16.78 0.19
C SER A 20 12.35 -16.41 1.10
N LEU A 21 12.39 -16.88 2.36
CA LEU A 21 11.52 -16.40 3.43
C LEU A 21 11.84 -14.92 3.66
N SER A 22 10.98 -14.02 3.20
CA SER A 22 11.03 -12.61 3.63
C SER A 22 10.81 -12.58 5.15
N PRO A 23 11.66 -11.89 5.94
CA PRO A 23 11.44 -11.77 7.37
C PRO A 23 10.07 -11.13 7.60
N THR A 24 9.17 -11.87 8.24
CA THR A 24 7.86 -11.36 8.63
C THR A 24 8.07 -10.34 9.74
N PHE A 25 7.87 -9.06 9.44
CA PHE A 25 7.81 -8.02 10.46
C PHE A 25 6.61 -8.27 11.38
N SER A 26 6.82 -8.16 12.70
CA SER A 26 5.85 -8.58 13.72
C SER A 26 4.95 -7.45 14.26
N GLY A 27 5.02 -6.25 13.69
CA GLY A 27 4.15 -5.14 14.11
C GLY A 27 2.75 -5.25 13.51
N GLU A 28 1.80 -4.59 14.18
CA GLU A 28 0.41 -4.54 13.73
C GLU A 28 0.30 -3.80 12.38
N SER A 29 -0.70 -4.17 11.59
CA SER A 29 -0.96 -3.49 10.31
C SER A 29 -1.56 -2.12 10.54
N LEU A 30 -1.16 -1.15 9.72
CA LEU A 30 -1.85 0.13 9.58
C LEU A 30 -3.28 -0.13 9.10
N LYS A 31 -4.24 0.65 9.60
CA LYS A 31 -5.67 0.47 9.30
C LYS A 31 -6.19 1.66 8.50
N LEU A 32 -6.79 1.41 7.34
CA LEU A 32 -7.40 2.43 6.50
C LEU A 32 -8.93 2.33 6.53
N THR A 33 -9.58 3.47 6.70
CA THR A 33 -11.04 3.60 6.77
C THR A 33 -11.54 4.84 6.03
N ASN A 34 -12.85 4.91 5.80
CA ASN A 34 -13.54 6.09 5.27
C ASN A 34 -13.02 6.56 3.90
N LEU A 35 -12.57 5.62 3.05
CA LEU A 35 -12.18 5.96 1.68
C LEU A 35 -13.36 6.58 0.91
N LEU A 36 -13.08 7.71 0.29
CA LEU A 36 -13.93 8.40 -0.68
C LEU A 36 -13.06 8.84 -1.87
N LEU A 37 -13.38 8.35 -3.06
CA LEU A 37 -12.88 8.90 -4.31
C LEU A 37 -14.03 9.58 -5.03
N VAL A 38 -13.81 10.82 -5.46
CA VAL A 38 -14.75 11.56 -6.30
C VAL A 38 -14.05 11.94 -7.58
N ARG A 39 -14.67 11.59 -8.70
CA ARG A 39 -14.27 12.00 -10.04
C ARG A 39 -15.40 12.81 -10.63
N ASP A 40 -15.06 13.98 -11.15
CA ASP A 40 -15.95 14.82 -11.91
C ASP A 40 -15.22 15.28 -13.19
N PRO A 41 -15.75 15.05 -14.40
CA PRO A 41 -15.13 15.48 -15.64
C PRO A 41 -14.87 16.99 -15.73
N THR A 42 -15.61 17.79 -14.97
CA THR A 42 -15.50 19.25 -14.94
C THR A 42 -14.53 19.77 -13.88
N PHE A 43 -14.07 18.92 -12.95
CA PHE A 43 -13.18 19.29 -11.85
C PHE A 43 -11.96 18.34 -11.73
N ASN A 44 -11.26 18.44 -10.61
CA ASN A 44 -10.23 17.50 -10.22
C ASN A 44 -10.84 16.21 -9.70
N ALA A 45 -10.14 15.10 -9.91
CA ALA A 45 -10.36 13.92 -9.09
C ALA A 45 -9.83 14.18 -7.68
N THR A 46 -10.56 13.72 -6.68
CA THR A 46 -10.17 13.77 -5.28
C THR A 46 -10.22 12.39 -4.65
N LEU A 47 -9.37 12.19 -3.65
CA LEU A 47 -9.32 11.00 -2.83
C LEU A 47 -9.12 11.44 -1.38
N SER A 48 -9.85 10.83 -0.46
CA SER A 48 -9.68 11.04 0.99
C SER A 48 -9.94 9.77 1.77
N PHE A 49 -9.23 9.56 2.88
CA PHE A 49 -9.37 8.41 3.77
C PHE A 49 -8.69 8.70 5.12
N SER A 50 -8.96 7.87 6.12
CA SER A 50 -8.30 7.92 7.43
C SER A 50 -7.32 6.77 7.57
N ILE A 51 -6.15 7.04 8.16
CA ILE A 51 -5.17 6.03 8.59
C ILE A 51 -5.14 6.01 10.10
N HIS A 52 -5.10 4.81 10.68
CA HIS A 52 -4.76 4.61 12.08
C HIS A 52 -3.56 3.66 12.19
N ASP A 53 -2.53 4.09 12.91
CA ASP A 53 -1.43 3.24 13.36
C ASP A 53 -1.72 2.75 14.79
N PRO A 54 -1.97 1.44 14.98
CA PRO A 54 -2.25 0.88 16.30
C PRO A 54 -0.98 0.60 17.14
N ASP A 55 0.24 0.83 16.61
CA ASP A 55 1.47 0.64 17.37
C ASP A 55 1.41 1.45 18.69
N PRO A 56 1.65 0.85 19.86
CA PRO A 56 1.52 1.55 21.14
C PRO A 56 2.41 2.78 21.31
N LEU A 57 3.55 2.83 20.61
CA LEU A 57 4.48 3.97 20.64
C LEU A 57 4.03 5.10 19.70
N ALA A 58 3.29 4.75 18.65
CA ALA A 58 2.84 5.70 17.64
C ALA A 58 1.39 6.15 17.91
N ASN A 59 0.45 5.19 18.01
CA ASN A 59 -0.97 5.33 18.32
C ASN A 59 -1.60 6.60 17.73
N ALA A 60 -1.43 6.76 16.42
CA ALA A 60 -1.78 7.98 15.71
C ALA A 60 -2.93 7.71 14.73
N THR A 61 -3.73 8.75 14.49
CA THR A 61 -4.76 8.73 13.45
C THR A 61 -4.66 10.01 12.64
N ALA A 62 -4.65 9.88 11.32
CA ALA A 62 -4.57 11.02 10.40
C ALA A 62 -5.59 10.94 9.28
N LEU A 63 -6.06 12.11 8.84
CA LEU A 63 -6.87 12.27 7.64
C LEU A 63 -5.94 12.57 6.46
N CYS A 64 -6.02 11.75 5.42
CA CYS A 64 -5.22 11.86 4.22
C CYS A 64 -6.12 12.28 3.06
N SER A 65 -5.63 13.18 2.22
CA SER A 65 -6.35 13.57 1.02
C SER A 65 -5.42 13.99 -0.11
N GLY A 66 -5.91 13.92 -1.34
CA GLY A 66 -5.19 14.37 -2.52
C GLY A 66 -6.16 14.75 -3.64
N ALA A 67 -5.71 15.64 -4.50
CA ALA A 67 -6.45 16.05 -5.68
C ALA A 67 -5.52 16.13 -6.89
N TRP A 68 -6.01 15.71 -8.05
CA TRP A 68 -5.29 15.81 -9.31
C TRP A 68 -6.26 16.03 -10.47
N ARG A 69 -5.74 16.58 -11.57
CA ARG A 69 -6.57 16.87 -12.75
C ARG A 69 -7.17 15.58 -13.30
N TYR A 70 -8.47 15.61 -13.56
CA TYR A 70 -9.17 14.50 -14.20
C TYR A 70 -8.53 14.12 -15.55
N GLY A 71 -8.41 12.82 -15.82
CA GLY A 71 -7.79 12.27 -17.03
C GLY A 71 -6.26 12.38 -17.08
N SER A 72 -5.63 13.03 -16.09
CA SER A 72 -4.17 13.15 -16.01
C SER A 72 -3.52 11.88 -15.45
N LYS A 73 -2.26 11.66 -15.83
CA LYS A 73 -1.38 10.66 -15.20
C LYS A 73 -0.68 11.16 -13.94
N ALA A 74 -0.92 12.42 -13.55
CA ALA A 74 -0.33 13.05 -12.38
C ALA A 74 -1.10 12.74 -11.08
N TRP A 75 -1.60 11.51 -10.93
CA TRP A 75 -2.13 11.07 -9.64
C TRP A 75 -0.99 10.99 -8.60
N PRO A 76 -1.28 11.10 -7.29
CA PRO A 76 -0.28 11.14 -6.21
C PRO A 76 0.60 9.89 -6.20
N SER A 77 1.69 9.87 -6.95
CA SER A 77 2.56 8.71 -7.13
C SER A 77 4.02 9.11 -6.94
N GLY A 78 4.86 8.13 -6.58
CA GLY A 78 6.26 8.39 -6.24
C GLY A 78 6.41 8.78 -4.78
N SER A 79 6.72 10.05 -4.49
CA SER A 79 6.92 10.53 -3.12
C SER A 79 5.62 10.48 -2.29
N TYR A 80 5.77 10.27 -0.99
CA TYR A 80 4.66 10.32 -0.04
C TYR A 80 4.19 11.75 0.16
N TRP A 81 2.87 11.92 0.19
CA TRP A 81 2.19 13.17 0.48
C TRP A 81 1.75 13.15 1.95
N SER A 82 1.98 14.24 2.67
CA SER A 82 1.63 14.33 4.08
C SER A 82 0.11 14.29 4.29
N CYS A 83 -0.31 13.61 5.34
CA CYS A 83 -1.67 13.66 5.86
C CYS A 83 -1.84 14.87 6.81
N SER A 84 -2.97 14.96 7.51
CA SER A 84 -3.20 15.97 8.55
C SER A 84 -2.17 15.92 9.68
N ASP A 85 -1.64 14.72 9.94
CA ASP A 85 -0.42 14.53 10.71
C ASP A 85 0.76 14.43 9.74
N ALA A 86 1.71 15.35 9.84
CA ALA A 86 2.86 15.42 8.95
C ALA A 86 3.85 14.25 9.11
N SER A 87 3.72 13.47 10.20
CA SER A 87 4.50 12.24 10.41
C SER A 87 3.97 11.05 9.60
N ILE A 88 2.74 11.13 9.10
CA ILE A 88 2.09 10.10 8.29
C ILE A 88 2.01 10.58 6.85
N GLY A 89 2.51 9.74 5.93
CA GLY A 89 2.52 9.98 4.51
C GLY A 89 1.79 8.89 3.74
N TRP A 90 1.24 9.25 2.58
CA TRP A 90 0.61 8.30 1.68
C TRP A 90 0.94 8.57 0.21
N ASN A 91 0.88 7.54 -0.63
CA ASN A 91 0.87 7.68 -2.07
C ASN A 91 -0.03 6.62 -2.71
N MET A 92 -0.27 6.76 -4.01
CA MET A 92 -0.81 5.73 -4.86
C MET A 92 0.34 4.81 -5.30
N ALA A 93 0.48 3.67 -4.61
CA ALA A 93 1.54 2.70 -4.88
C ALA A 93 1.33 1.96 -6.20
N SER A 94 0.07 1.68 -6.57
CA SER A 94 -0.30 1.14 -7.88
C SER A 94 -1.71 1.57 -8.24
N TRP A 95 -2.00 1.62 -9.54
CA TRP A 95 -3.30 2.03 -10.07
C TRP A 95 -3.68 1.19 -11.27
N SER A 96 -4.81 0.49 -11.19
CA SER A 96 -5.44 -0.17 -12.33
C SER A 96 -6.70 0.59 -12.77
N ASN A 97 -7.61 0.85 -11.83
CA ASN A 97 -8.83 1.63 -12.04
C ASN A 97 -9.39 2.13 -10.70
N TRP A 98 -10.51 2.86 -10.72
CA TRP A 98 -11.09 3.49 -9.53
C TRP A 98 -11.61 2.53 -8.46
N GLY A 99 -11.85 1.26 -8.82
CA GLY A 99 -12.20 0.19 -7.88
C GLY A 99 -11.06 -0.81 -7.65
N ASN A 100 -9.87 -0.58 -8.21
CA ASN A 100 -8.71 -1.46 -8.08
C ASN A 100 -7.40 -0.67 -8.12
N PHE A 101 -6.83 -0.45 -6.94
CA PHE A 101 -5.60 0.30 -6.75
C PHE A 101 -4.99 -0.05 -5.39
N SER A 102 -3.77 0.44 -5.13
CA SER A 102 -3.14 0.28 -3.82
C SER A 102 -2.60 1.59 -3.29
N ILE A 103 -2.76 1.80 -1.98
CA ILE A 103 -2.22 2.94 -1.26
C ILE A 103 -0.95 2.50 -0.54
N GLY A 104 0.17 3.15 -0.83
CA GLY A 104 1.40 3.02 -0.05
C GLY A 104 1.35 3.97 1.14
N LEU A 105 1.84 3.52 2.29
CA LEU A 105 1.88 4.29 3.54
C LEU A 105 3.30 4.39 4.10
N GLU A 106 3.60 5.53 4.72
CA GLU A 106 4.73 5.69 5.63
C GLU A 106 4.28 6.36 6.93
N HIS A 107 4.88 5.97 8.05
CA HIS A 107 4.70 6.63 9.33
C HIS A 107 6.03 6.73 10.07
N ALA A 108 6.39 7.93 10.50
CA ALA A 108 7.60 8.20 11.24
C ALA A 108 7.30 8.52 12.71
N PHE A 109 7.83 7.73 13.64
CA PHE A 109 7.66 7.94 15.08
C PHE A 109 8.96 7.65 15.85
N ARG A 110 8.92 7.83 17.17
CA ARG A 110 10.08 7.59 18.04
C ARG A 110 9.94 6.29 18.82
N ASP A 111 11.02 5.54 18.87
CA ASP A 111 11.16 4.33 19.68
C ASP A 111 12.51 4.36 20.41
N SER A 112 12.45 4.61 21.72
CA SER A 112 13.64 4.64 22.58
C SER A 112 14.35 3.27 22.71
N SER A 113 13.71 2.18 22.30
CA SER A 113 14.30 0.84 22.33
C SER A 113 15.32 0.61 21.22
N VAL A 114 15.23 1.35 20.10
CA VAL A 114 16.18 1.22 18.96
C VAL A 114 17.39 2.14 19.07
N GLY A 115 17.35 3.15 19.94
CA GLY A 115 18.42 4.12 20.13
C GLY A 115 18.04 5.27 21.05
N LYS A 116 19.01 6.13 21.34
CA LYS A 116 18.77 7.42 22.01
C LYS A 116 18.60 8.52 20.95
N PRO A 117 17.82 9.58 21.22
CA PRO A 117 17.76 10.75 20.34
C PRO A 117 19.16 11.22 19.89
N PRO A 118 19.38 11.52 18.60
CA PRO A 118 18.41 11.55 17.48
C PRO A 118 18.26 10.21 16.70
N TYR A 119 18.78 9.10 17.25
CA TYR A 119 18.80 7.76 16.64
C TYR A 119 17.62 6.88 17.12
N ASP A 120 16.60 7.50 17.72
CA ASP A 120 15.36 6.85 18.16
C ASP A 120 14.25 6.95 17.11
N HIS A 121 14.55 7.45 15.90
CA HIS A 121 13.56 7.63 14.84
C HIS A 121 13.37 6.35 14.03
N VAL A 122 12.12 5.90 13.94
CA VAL A 122 11.67 4.75 13.17
C VAL A 122 10.71 5.22 12.08
N VAL A 123 10.83 4.65 10.88
CA VAL A 123 9.88 4.82 9.78
C VAL A 123 9.38 3.45 9.33
N THR A 124 8.08 3.22 9.43
CA THR A 124 7.42 2.00 8.97
C THR A 124 6.74 2.24 7.63
N PHE A 125 6.74 1.23 6.76
CA PHE A 125 6.10 1.29 5.44
C PHE A 125 5.13 0.14 5.25
N GLY A 126 3.94 0.45 4.77
CA GLY A 126 2.89 -0.53 4.47
C GLY A 126 2.25 -0.30 3.11
N THR A 127 1.47 -1.28 2.65
CA THR A 127 0.67 -1.12 1.43
C THR A 127 -0.70 -1.75 1.64
N ALA A 128 -1.75 -0.96 1.41
CA ALA A 128 -3.13 -1.40 1.41
C ALA A 128 -3.62 -1.60 -0.02
N VAL A 129 -4.31 -2.70 -0.27
CA VAL A 129 -4.91 -3.00 -1.57
C VAL A 129 -6.41 -2.78 -1.49
N TYR A 130 -6.94 -1.99 -2.41
CA TYR A 130 -8.37 -1.79 -2.59
C TYR A 130 -8.81 -2.52 -3.85
N ASP A 131 -9.84 -3.36 -3.69
CA ASP A 131 -10.51 -4.06 -4.78
C ASP A 131 -12.04 -4.01 -4.56
N SER A 132 -12.78 -4.84 -5.30
CA SER A 132 -14.24 -4.93 -5.19
C SER A 132 -14.75 -5.43 -3.84
N GLU A 133 -13.92 -6.01 -2.99
CA GLU A 133 -14.29 -6.38 -1.61
C GLU A 133 -14.43 -5.14 -0.73
N PHE A 134 -13.55 -4.15 -0.93
CA PHE A 134 -13.46 -2.97 -0.07
C PHE A 134 -14.09 -1.72 -0.68
N VAL A 135 -14.24 -1.65 -2.00
CA VAL A 135 -14.72 -0.45 -2.70
C VAL A 135 -15.96 -0.75 -3.54
N THR A 136 -16.92 0.17 -3.48
CA THR A 136 -18.06 0.20 -4.40
C THR A 136 -18.04 1.52 -5.16
N CYS A 137 -18.07 1.45 -6.49
CA CYS A 137 -18.13 2.60 -7.38
C CYS A 137 -19.51 2.73 -8.03
N GLY A 138 -19.95 3.96 -8.25
CA GLY A 138 -21.20 4.26 -8.92
C GLY A 138 -21.18 5.62 -9.63
N PRO A 139 -22.17 5.88 -10.51
CA PRO A 139 -22.21 7.12 -11.28
C PRO A 139 -22.44 8.34 -10.37
N ARG A 140 -21.85 9.47 -10.76
CA ARG A 140 -22.03 10.78 -10.13
C ARG A 140 -22.26 11.83 -11.22
N GLY A 141 -23.51 12.12 -11.54
CA GLY A 141 -23.86 13.06 -12.59
C GLY A 141 -23.36 12.62 -13.97
N GLU A 142 -23.21 13.56 -14.90
CA GLU A 142 -22.83 13.27 -16.28
C GLU A 142 -21.33 12.97 -16.39
N GLY A 143 -20.99 11.69 -16.57
CA GLY A 143 -19.61 11.22 -16.76
C GLY A 143 -18.74 11.17 -15.49
N GLY A 144 -19.27 11.58 -14.35
CA GLY A 144 -18.61 11.46 -13.05
C GLY A 144 -18.83 10.11 -12.38
N GLU A 145 -17.96 9.81 -11.42
CA GLU A 145 -17.95 8.57 -10.66
C GLU A 145 -17.62 8.86 -9.20
N VAL A 146 -18.26 8.13 -8.29
CA VAL A 146 -17.94 8.14 -6.86
C VAL A 146 -17.65 6.72 -6.42
N CYS A 147 -16.52 6.53 -5.74
CA CYS A 147 -16.17 5.27 -5.12
C CYS A 147 -16.07 5.46 -3.61
N ILE A 148 -16.73 4.59 -2.87
CA ILE A 148 -16.75 4.62 -1.41
C ILE A 148 -16.25 3.31 -0.84
N GLN A 149 -15.61 3.38 0.33
CA GLN A 149 -15.34 2.20 1.13
C GLN A 149 -16.66 1.52 1.51
N ARG A 150 -16.71 0.20 1.42
CA ARG A 150 -17.85 -0.55 1.94
C ARG A 150 -17.98 -0.35 3.45
N GLY A 151 -19.20 -0.10 3.90
CA GLY A 151 -19.52 0.22 5.29
C GLY A 151 -19.01 -0.84 6.26
N GLY A 152 -18.30 -0.40 7.30
CA GLY A 152 -17.74 -1.26 8.34
C GLY A 152 -16.49 -2.04 7.95
N SER A 153 -16.02 -1.94 6.70
CA SER A 153 -14.77 -2.58 6.30
C SER A 153 -13.56 -1.78 6.79
N VAL A 154 -12.46 -2.47 7.09
CA VAL A 154 -11.15 -1.88 7.40
C VAL A 154 -10.15 -2.50 6.44
N VAL A 155 -9.43 -1.66 5.70
CA VAL A 155 -8.37 -2.16 4.82
C VAL A 155 -7.07 -2.18 5.62
N LEU A 156 -6.41 -3.33 5.64
CA LEU A 156 -5.13 -3.48 6.33
C LEU A 156 -3.99 -3.16 5.37
N ALA A 157 -3.01 -2.43 5.88
CA ALA A 157 -1.71 -2.24 5.26
C ALA A 157 -0.65 -2.92 6.13
N PRO A 158 -0.32 -4.20 5.86
CA PRO A 158 0.76 -4.89 6.54
C PRO A 158 2.07 -4.13 6.36
N ILE A 159 2.84 -4.01 7.44
CA ILE A 159 4.15 -3.39 7.39
C ILE A 159 5.13 -4.35 6.72
N THR A 160 5.76 -3.89 5.65
CA THR A 160 6.69 -4.69 4.83
C THR A 160 8.13 -4.24 4.97
N ARG A 161 8.34 -3.01 5.46
CA ARG A 161 9.68 -2.44 5.64
C ARG A 161 9.69 -1.50 6.83
N VAL A 162 10.81 -1.51 7.56
CA VAL A 162 11.10 -0.58 8.65
C VAL A 162 12.50 -0.03 8.48
N ILE A 163 12.67 1.27 8.73
CA ILE A 163 13.95 1.95 8.73
C ILE A 163 14.13 2.62 10.08
N SER A 164 15.20 2.30 10.79
CA SER A 164 15.64 3.01 12.00
C SER A 164 16.86 3.85 11.68
N LYS A 165 16.89 5.14 12.07
CA LYS A 165 18.14 5.91 12.05
C LYS A 165 19.02 5.41 13.19
N ARG A 166 20.11 4.72 12.86
CA ARG A 166 21.15 4.32 13.83
C ARG A 166 22.28 5.33 13.88
#